data_AF-A0A222VNH8-F1
#
_entry.id   AF-A0A222VNH8-F1
#
_cell.length_a   1.000
_cell.length_b   1.000
_cell.length_c   1.000
_cell.angle_alpha   90.00
_cell.angle_beta   90.00
_cell.angle_gamma   90.00
#
_symmetry.space_group_name_H-M   'P 1'
#
loop_
_entity.id
_entity.type
_entity.pdbx_description
1 polymer ?
#
loop_
_entity_poly.entity_id
_entity_poly.type
_entity_poly.pdbx_seq_one_letter_code
_entity_poly.pdbx_strand_id
1 'polypeptide(L)' 'MDMSEKPEDWRHDPDGEGLPQRLGDGARLMARHLREGRPGDALDIVDALIAELQGWRDTLSEQVNDDDGGLP' A
#
# COMPACT_ATOMS: atom_id res chain seq x y z
N MET A 1 -18.43 2.40 23.09
CA MET A 1 -18.10 2.09 21.69
C MET A 1 -16.76 2.76 21.44
N ASP A 2 -15.71 1.96 21.46
CA ASP A 2 -14.34 2.44 21.27
C ASP A 2 -14.16 2.79 19.79
N MET A 3 -13.77 4.02 19.52
CA MET A 3 -13.47 4.53 18.19
C MET A 3 -11.95 4.65 18.08
N SER A 4 -11.23 3.56 17.85
CA SER A 4 -9.83 3.58 17.38
C SER A 4 -9.33 2.19 16.97
N GLU A 5 -10.02 1.53 16.04
CA GLU A 5 -9.33 0.56 15.17
C GLU A 5 -8.74 1.36 14.00
N LYS A 6 -7.56 1.95 14.24
CA LYS A 6 -6.75 2.52 13.16
C LYS A 6 -6.28 1.40 12.24
N PRO A 7 -6.20 1.61 10.91
CA PRO A 7 -5.68 0.62 9.97
C PRO A 7 -4.15 0.54 10.13
N GLU A 8 -3.69 -0.20 11.13
CA GLU A 8 -2.28 -0.43 11.45
C GLU A 8 -1.74 -1.76 10.89
N ASP A 9 -2.60 -2.61 10.32
CA ASP A 9 -2.22 -3.95 9.85
C ASP A 9 -1.30 -3.97 8.62
N TRP A 10 -1.19 -2.87 7.87
CA TRP A 10 -0.34 -2.81 6.67
C TRP A 10 1.13 -2.51 6.98
N ARG A 11 1.44 -1.96 8.16
CA ARG A 11 2.82 -1.65 8.60
C ARG A 11 3.57 -2.87 9.15
N HIS A 12 2.86 -3.99 9.32
CA HIS A 12 3.40 -5.24 9.88
C HIS A 12 3.41 -6.39 8.85
N ASP A 13 3.73 -6.09 7.59
CA ASP A 13 4.00 -7.11 6.56
C ASP A 13 5.52 -7.20 6.31
N PRO A 14 6.29 -7.80 7.25
CA PRO A 14 7.75 -7.86 7.18
C PRO A 14 8.27 -8.74 6.04
N ASP A 15 7.41 -9.59 5.45
CA ASP A 15 7.78 -10.57 4.43
C ASP A 15 7.51 -10.08 2.99
N GLY A 16 6.80 -8.95 2.82
CA GLY A 16 6.52 -8.35 1.51
C GLY A 16 5.62 -9.18 0.58
N GLU A 17 5.08 -10.31 1.06
CA GLU A 17 4.20 -11.18 0.28
C GLU A 17 2.79 -10.57 0.12
N GLY A 18 2.35 -9.70 1.03
CA GLY A 18 1.01 -9.12 0.95
C GLY A 18 0.88 -7.97 -0.04
N LEU A 19 1.97 -7.24 -0.35
CA LEU A 19 1.92 -6.07 -1.25
C LEU A 19 1.49 -6.46 -2.69
N PRO A 20 2.09 -7.46 -3.36
CA PRO A 20 1.63 -7.89 -4.69
C PRO A 20 0.15 -8.29 -4.72
N GLN A 21 -0.32 -8.94 -3.65
CA GLN A 21 -1.71 -9.38 -3.53
C GLN A 21 -2.66 -8.18 -3.40
N ARG A 22 -2.34 -7.21 -2.52
CA ARG A 22 -3.13 -5.99 -2.31
C ARG A 22 -3.16 -5.09 -3.56
N LEU A 23 -2.03 -4.94 -4.25
CA LEU A 23 -1.98 -4.27 -5.56
C LEU A 23 -2.88 -4.96 -6.59
N GLY A 24 -2.83 -6.30 -6.64
CA GLY A 24 -3.66 -7.09 -7.54
C GLY A 24 -5.16 -6.93 -7.25
N ASP A 25 -5.55 -6.94 -5.99
CA ASP A 25 -6.94 -6.78 -5.57
C ASP A 25 -7.45 -5.36 -5.78
N GLY A 26 -6.64 -4.34 -5.47
CA GLY A 26 -6.96 -2.94 -5.78
C GLY A 26 -7.12 -2.69 -7.28
N ALA A 27 -6.23 -3.24 -8.12
CA ALA A 27 -6.35 -3.12 -9.57
C ALA A 27 -7.64 -3.75 -10.11
N ARG A 28 -8.04 -4.93 -9.58
CA ARG A 28 -9.31 -5.58 -9.95
C ARG A 28 -10.52 -4.74 -9.52
N LEU A 29 -10.48 -4.14 -8.34
CA LEU A 29 -11.55 -3.30 -7.81
C LEU A 29 -11.68 -1.99 -8.60
N MET A 30 -10.57 -1.32 -8.91
CA MET A 30 -10.53 -0.16 -9.81
C MET A 30 -11.15 -0.50 -11.18
N ALA A 31 -10.72 -1.61 -11.80
CA ALA A 31 -11.25 -2.05 -13.08
C ALA A 31 -12.75 -2.39 -13.03
N ARG A 32 -13.26 -2.80 -11.87
CA ARG A 32 -14.70 -2.98 -11.65
C ARG A 32 -15.43 -1.64 -11.62
N HIS A 33 -14.95 -0.66 -10.86
CA HIS A 33 -15.57 0.67 -10.80
C HIS A 33 -15.60 1.37 -12.16
N LEU A 34 -14.54 1.26 -12.96
CA LEU A 34 -14.52 1.78 -14.33
C LEU A 34 -15.60 1.14 -15.21
N ARG A 35 -15.77 -0.19 -15.14
CA ARG A 35 -16.82 -0.92 -15.88
C ARG A 35 -18.23 -0.54 -15.43
N GLU A 36 -18.40 -0.20 -14.15
CA GLU A 36 -19.67 0.26 -13.58
C GLU A 36 -19.98 1.74 -13.87
N GLY A 37 -19.11 2.46 -14.60
CA GLY A 37 -19.30 3.88 -14.89
C GLY A 37 -19.09 4.78 -13.67
N ARG A 38 -18.28 4.33 -12.71
CA ARG A 38 -17.97 5.01 -11.44
C ARG A 38 -16.50 5.48 -11.41
N PRO A 39 -16.11 6.46 -12.24
CA PRO A 39 -14.70 6.87 -12.36
C PRO A 39 -14.15 7.56 -11.10
N GLY A 40 -15.00 8.23 -10.30
CA GLY A 40 -14.57 8.83 -9.03
C GLY A 40 -14.05 7.78 -8.05
N ASP A 41 -14.85 6.73 -7.81
CA ASP A 41 -14.44 5.63 -6.94
C ASP A 41 -13.20 4.89 -7.48
N ALA A 42 -13.03 4.81 -8.81
CA ALA A 42 -11.82 4.24 -9.39
C ALA A 42 -10.57 5.09 -9.10
N LEU A 43 -10.69 6.42 -9.11
CA LEU A 43 -9.59 7.33 -8.74
C LEU A 43 -9.23 7.19 -7.26
N ASP A 44 -10.23 7.07 -6.37
CA ASP A 44 -9.99 6.87 -4.94
C ASP A 44 -9.16 5.60 -4.68
N ILE A 45 -9.43 4.52 -5.44
CA ILE A 45 -8.62 3.29 -5.36
C ILE A 45 -7.21 3.52 -5.89
N VAL A 46 -7.03 4.26 -6.98
CA VAL A 46 -5.69 4.58 -7.52
C VAL A 46 -4.87 5.38 -6.52
N ASP A 47 -5.46 6.39 -5.90
CA ASP A 47 -4.80 7.23 -4.89
C ASP A 47 -4.37 6.41 -3.68
N ALA A 48 -5.22 5.47 -3.23
CA ALA A 48 -4.88 4.54 -2.16
C ALA A 48 -3.69 3.64 -2.52
N LEU A 49 -3.67 3.08 -3.74
CA LEU A 49 -2.57 2.23 -4.20
C LEU A 49 -1.25 3.01 -4.34
N ILE A 50 -1.30 4.27 -4.79
CA ILE A 50 -0.13 5.14 -4.87
C ILE A 50 0.44 5.39 -3.46
N ALA A 51 -0.41 5.70 -2.49
CA ALA A 51 0.01 5.93 -1.11
C ALA A 51 0.69 4.69 -0.51
N GLU A 52 0.16 3.49 -0.78
CA GLU A 52 0.75 2.24 -0.34
C GLU A 52 2.14 2.00 -0.94
N LEU A 53 2.28 2.20 -2.26
CA LEU A 53 3.57 2.08 -2.95
C LEU A 53 4.60 3.09 -2.44
N GLN A 54 4.19 4.30 -2.12
CA GLN A 54 5.06 5.32 -1.53
C GLN A 54 5.56 4.88 -0.14
N GLY A 55 4.67 4.39 0.73
CA GLY A 55 5.06 3.88 2.05
C GLY A 55 6.05 2.71 1.96
N TRP A 56 5.87 1.81 0.99
CA TRP A 56 6.80 0.73 0.72
C TRP A 56 8.16 1.22 0.21
N ARG A 57 8.16 2.19 -0.71
CA ARG A 57 9.40 2.81 -1.20
C ARG A 57 10.19 3.42 -0.06
N ASP A 58 9.54 4.12 0.85
CA ASP A 58 10.20 4.77 1.98
C ASP A 58 10.79 3.73 2.94
N THR A 59 10.04 2.66 3.24
CA THR A 59 10.52 1.53 4.06
C THR A 59 11.76 0.86 3.45
N LEU A 60 11.73 0.56 2.15
CA LEU A 60 12.89 0.00 1.45
C LEU A 60 14.07 0.97 1.41
N SER A 61 13.81 2.26 1.29
CA SER A 61 14.86 3.29 1.30
C SER A 61 15.53 3.38 2.66
N GLU A 62 14.77 3.27 3.76
CA GLU A 62 15.29 3.20 5.12
C GLU A 62 16.19 1.96 5.31
N GLN A 63 15.74 0.78 4.87
CA GLN A 63 16.54 -0.46 4.95
C GLN A 63 17.87 -0.36 4.19
N VAL A 64 17.84 0.17 2.97
CA VAL A 64 19.07 0.36 2.17
C VAL A 64 20.04 1.35 2.83
N ASN A 65 19.53 2.43 3.43
CA ASN A 65 20.38 3.41 4.11
C ASN A 65 20.96 2.89 5.42
N ASP A 66 20.22 2.04 6.15
CA ASP A 66 20.71 1.39 7.38
C ASP A 66 21.80 0.35 7.07
N ASP A 67 21.69 -0.38 5.96
CA ASP A 67 22.71 -1.34 5.50
C ASP A 67 24.02 -0.66 5.03
N ASP A 68 23.95 0.55 4.47
CA ASP A 68 25.14 1.35 4.07
C ASP A 68 25.78 2.12 5.24
N GLY A 69 25.07 2.31 6.36
CA GLY A 69 25.55 3.01 7.57
C GLY A 69 26.35 2.14 8.55
N GLY A 70 26.34 0.82 8.35
CA GLY A 70 27.04 -0.16 9.20
C GLY A 70 28.51 -0.35 8.84
N LEU A 71 29.34 0.69 9.02
CA LEU A 71 30.80 0.47 9.08
C LEU A 71 31.18 -0.19 10.43
N PRO A 72 32.04 -1.24 10.45
CA PRO A 72 32.69 -1.70 11.66
C PRO A 72 33.64 -0.66 12.27
#